data_AF-A0A7Z8L962-F1
#
_entry.id   AF-A0A7Z8L962-F1
#
_cell.length_a   1.000
_cell.length_b   1.000
_cell.length_c   1.000
_cell.angle_alpha   90.00
_cell.angle_beta   90.00
_cell.angle_gamma   90.00
#
_symmetry.space_group_name_H-M   'P 1'
#
loop_
_entity.id
_entity.type
_entity.pdbx_description
1 polymer ?
#
loop_
_entity_poly.entity_id
_entity_poly.type
_entity_poly.pdbx_seq_one_letter_code
_entity_poly.pdbx_strand_id
1 'polypeptide(L)'
;MTARRMYALRLGEVLPHRDLNVLRGIEGARMKEAYALWANRIGIEWRGRCYDRANPNAADLPNQALNHAASAVEAAAAIAVTATSTIPQLGFIHEDAGHSFVLDIADLYRDAVIIPCAFKAARRIHEHPGENIERTTRRLTGKVLSDQNVIPEMIERIKALIEGHD
;
A
#
# COMPACT_ATOMS: atom_id res chain seq x y z
N MET A 1 -21.65 6.07 4.22
CA MET A 1 -21.27 4.73 3.71
C MET A 1 -19.79 4.52 3.97
N THR A 2 -19.41 3.36 4.48
CA THR A 2 -18.04 2.99 4.89
C THR A 2 -17.00 3.14 3.77
N ALA A 3 -17.36 2.80 2.52
CA ALA A 3 -16.50 3.03 1.35
C ALA A 3 -16.06 4.50 1.19
N ARG A 4 -16.94 5.47 1.48
CA ARG A 4 -16.59 6.90 1.42
C ARG A 4 -15.63 7.30 2.55
N ARG A 5 -15.77 6.71 3.74
CA ARG A 5 -14.80 6.89 4.84
C ARG A 5 -13.44 6.31 4.48
N MET A 6 -13.41 5.14 3.82
CA MET A 6 -12.18 4.56 3.29
C MET A 6 -11.48 5.48 2.29
N TYR A 7 -12.20 6.04 1.32
CA TYR A 7 -11.62 7.04 0.41
C TYR A 7 -11.13 8.29 1.15
N ALA A 8 -11.86 8.76 2.17
CA ALA A 8 -11.42 9.90 2.96
C ALA A 8 -10.11 9.62 3.71
N LEU A 9 -9.97 8.43 4.30
CA LEU A 9 -8.72 7.99 4.95
C LEU A 9 -7.55 7.91 3.96
N ARG A 10 -7.79 7.42 2.74
CA ARG A 10 -6.74 7.33 1.69
C ARG A 10 -6.34 8.69 1.14
N LEU A 11 -7.31 9.59 0.97
CA LEU A 11 -7.10 10.91 0.39
C LEU A 11 -6.65 11.94 1.43
N GLY A 12 -6.76 11.63 2.72
CA GLY A 12 -6.46 12.54 3.83
C GLY A 12 -7.51 13.64 4.04
N GLU A 13 -8.63 13.59 3.32
CA GLU A 13 -9.69 14.60 3.39
C GLU A 13 -11.06 14.04 2.98
N VAL A 14 -12.13 14.67 3.48
CA VAL A 14 -13.49 14.35 3.04
C VAL A 14 -13.85 15.19 1.82
N LEU A 15 -13.82 14.56 0.64
CA LEU A 15 -14.27 15.23 -0.58
C LEU A 15 -15.80 15.41 -0.61
N PRO A 16 -16.30 16.50 -1.22
CA PRO A 16 -17.74 16.75 -1.35
C PRO A 16 -18.43 15.76 -2.30
N HIS A 17 -17.65 15.07 -3.14
CA HIS A 17 -18.14 14.14 -4.14
C HIS A 17 -18.67 12.86 -3.49
N ARG A 18 -19.82 12.36 -3.97
CA ARG A 18 -20.46 11.15 -3.47
C ARG A 18 -20.31 9.94 -4.39
N ASP A 19 -20.01 10.17 -5.67
CA ASP A 19 -19.81 9.11 -6.65
C ASP A 19 -18.45 8.42 -6.42
N LEU A 20 -18.49 7.11 -6.19
CA LEU A 20 -17.30 6.29 -5.93
C LEU A 20 -16.37 6.22 -7.15
N ASN A 21 -16.90 6.31 -8.38
CA ASN A 21 -16.06 6.32 -9.59
C ASN A 21 -15.24 7.60 -9.68
N VAL A 22 -15.81 8.73 -9.27
CA VAL A 22 -15.10 10.01 -9.21
C VAL A 22 -14.01 9.96 -8.14
N LEU A 23 -14.32 9.46 -6.94
CA LEU A 23 -13.34 9.29 -5.86
C LEU A 23 -12.17 8.38 -6.26
N ARG A 24 -12.47 7.26 -6.94
CA ARG A 24 -11.46 6.35 -7.50
C ARG A 24 -10.57 7.03 -8.55
N GLY A 25 -11.15 7.86 -9.41
CA GLY A 25 -10.40 8.64 -10.40
C GLY A 25 -9.41 9.61 -9.76
N ILE A 26 -9.84 10.32 -8.70
CA ILE A 26 -9.01 11.25 -7.94
C ILE A 26 -7.88 10.50 -7.22
N GLU A 27 -8.20 9.40 -6.54
CA GLU A 27 -7.22 8.53 -5.90
C GLU A 27 -6.17 8.03 -6.89
N GLY A 28 -6.59 7.56 -8.07
CA GLY A 28 -5.68 7.11 -9.12
C GLY A 28 -4.74 8.20 -9.63
N ALA A 29 -5.22 9.44 -9.76
CA ALA A 29 -4.39 10.59 -10.14
C ALA A 29 -3.36 10.93 -9.04
N ARG A 30 -3.79 11.01 -7.77
CA ARG A 30 -2.89 11.26 -6.63
C ARG A 30 -1.84 10.16 -6.49
N MET A 31 -2.22 8.91 -6.70
CA MET A 31 -1.28 7.79 -6.61
C MET A 31 -0.18 7.88 -7.69
N LYS A 32 -0.55 8.26 -8.93
CA LYS A 32 0.44 8.49 -9.99
C LYS A 32 1.41 9.62 -9.65
N GLU A 33 0.90 10.71 -9.08
CA GLU A 33 1.70 11.82 -8.59
C GLU A 33 2.63 11.42 -7.45
N ALA A 34 2.13 10.67 -6.46
CA ALA A 34 2.92 10.14 -5.35
C ALA A 34 4.10 9.30 -5.83
N TYR A 35 3.89 8.39 -6.79
CA TYR A 35 5.00 7.65 -7.40
C TYR A 35 6.03 8.59 -8.04
N ALA A 36 5.59 9.59 -8.82
CA ALA A 36 6.52 10.52 -9.49
C ALA A 36 7.33 11.34 -8.48
N LEU A 37 6.69 11.85 -7.41
CA LEU A 37 7.34 12.61 -6.34
C LEU A 37 8.35 11.76 -5.58
N TRP A 38 8.01 10.52 -5.22
CA TRP A 38 8.94 9.61 -4.54
C TRP A 38 10.10 9.18 -5.43
N ALA A 39 9.85 8.90 -6.71
CA ALA A 39 10.89 8.56 -7.66
C ALA A 39 11.90 9.71 -7.80
N ASN A 40 11.40 10.93 -7.93
CA ASN A 40 12.23 12.14 -7.98
C ASN A 40 13.03 12.32 -6.68
N ARG A 41 12.35 12.25 -5.52
CA ARG A 41 12.97 12.44 -4.20
C ARG A 41 14.08 11.43 -3.90
N ILE A 42 13.90 10.19 -4.33
CA ILE A 42 14.87 9.10 -4.09
C ILE A 42 15.94 9.05 -5.19
N GLY A 43 15.67 9.63 -6.36
CA GLY A 43 16.59 9.62 -7.49
C GLY A 43 16.62 8.27 -8.20
N ILE A 44 15.44 7.73 -8.54
CA ILE A 44 15.29 6.54 -9.38
C ILE A 44 14.45 6.86 -10.62
N GLU A 45 14.66 6.11 -11.69
CA GLU A 45 13.81 6.16 -12.87
C GLU A 45 12.48 5.45 -12.59
N TRP A 46 11.36 6.08 -12.95
CA TRP A 46 10.03 5.49 -12.81
C TRP A 46 9.24 5.60 -14.12
N ARG A 47 8.85 4.46 -14.67
CA ARG A 47 8.12 4.35 -15.95
C ARG A 47 6.65 3.97 -15.78
N GLY A 48 6.16 3.99 -14.54
CA GLY A 48 4.81 3.55 -14.19
C GLY A 48 4.77 2.15 -13.58
N ARG A 49 3.62 1.82 -12.99
CA ARG A 49 3.38 0.53 -12.36
C ARG A 49 3.16 -0.53 -13.44
N CYS A 50 3.98 -1.57 -13.43
CA CYS A 50 3.89 -2.71 -14.33
C CYS A 50 4.08 -4.01 -13.53
N TYR A 51 3.22 -5.00 -13.77
CA TYR A 51 3.32 -6.31 -13.15
C TYR A 51 2.84 -7.38 -14.13
N ASP A 52 3.74 -8.31 -14.47
CA ASP A 52 3.42 -9.50 -15.25
C ASP A 52 3.31 -10.70 -14.30
N ARG A 53 2.12 -11.31 -14.22
CA ARG A 53 1.87 -12.51 -13.40
C ARG A 53 2.60 -13.73 -13.92
N ALA A 54 2.83 -13.84 -15.24
CA ALA A 54 3.53 -14.96 -15.85
C ALA A 54 5.05 -14.85 -15.67
N ASN A 55 5.55 -13.62 -15.50
CA ASN A 55 6.98 -13.35 -15.28
C ASN A 55 7.21 -12.21 -14.28
N PRO A 56 7.03 -12.46 -12.97
CA PRO A 56 7.11 -11.43 -11.94
C PRO A 56 8.49 -10.78 -11.82
N ASN A 57 9.54 -11.46 -12.30
CA ASN A 57 10.94 -10.98 -12.28
C ASN A 57 11.33 -10.19 -13.53
N ALA A 58 10.46 -10.08 -14.54
CA ALA A 58 10.74 -9.30 -15.76
C ALA A 58 10.55 -7.79 -15.57
N ALA A 59 9.89 -7.36 -14.50
CA ALA A 59 9.67 -5.95 -14.22
C ALA A 59 10.98 -5.25 -13.79
N ASP A 60 11.02 -3.92 -13.90
CA ASP A 60 12.15 -3.16 -13.36
C ASP A 60 12.27 -3.27 -11.83
N LEU A 61 13.45 -2.92 -11.28
CA LEU A 61 13.71 -3.03 -9.84
C LEU A 61 12.66 -2.32 -8.97
N PRO A 62 12.21 -1.09 -9.29
CA PRO A 62 11.13 -0.44 -8.55
C PRO A 62 9.83 -1.25 -8.53
N ASN A 63 9.41 -1.82 -9.66
CA ASN A 63 8.20 -2.64 -9.72
C ASN A 63 8.33 -3.98 -8.98
N GLN A 64 9.50 -4.63 -9.05
CA GLN A 64 9.78 -5.82 -8.25
C GLN A 64 9.72 -5.49 -6.75
N ALA A 65 10.38 -4.41 -6.33
CA ALA A 65 10.35 -3.96 -4.95
C ALA A 65 8.93 -3.62 -4.47
N LEU A 66 8.11 -2.96 -5.31
CA LEU A 66 6.73 -2.67 -4.98
C LEU A 66 5.92 -3.94 -4.71
N ASN A 67 6.15 -5.03 -5.46
CA ASN A 67 5.50 -6.32 -5.20
C ASN A 67 5.87 -6.83 -3.80
N HIS A 68 7.16 -6.88 -3.48
CA HIS A 68 7.63 -7.41 -2.20
C HIS A 68 7.21 -6.54 -1.00
N ALA A 69 7.23 -5.22 -1.15
CA ALA A 69 6.76 -4.30 -0.12
C ALA A 69 5.25 -4.42 0.08
N ALA A 70 4.46 -4.52 -1.01
CA ALA A 70 3.02 -4.71 -0.94
C ALA A 70 2.67 -6.01 -0.22
N SER A 71 3.27 -7.14 -0.59
CA SER A 71 3.01 -8.42 0.08
C SER A 71 3.34 -8.38 1.59
N ALA A 72 4.38 -7.66 2.01
CA ALA A 72 4.71 -7.51 3.42
C ALA A 72 3.68 -6.65 4.18
N VAL A 73 3.19 -5.57 3.56
CA VAL A 73 2.15 -4.70 4.15
C VAL A 73 0.78 -5.38 4.15
N GLU A 74 0.45 -6.16 3.11
CA GLU A 74 -0.76 -7.00 3.07
C GLU A 74 -0.76 -8.05 4.19
N ALA A 75 0.39 -8.69 4.45
CA ALA A 75 0.51 -9.60 5.59
C ALA A 75 0.33 -8.89 6.94
N ALA A 76 0.85 -7.67 7.09
CA ALA A 76 0.62 -6.83 8.27
C ALA A 76 -0.85 -6.46 8.43
N ALA A 77 -1.53 -6.10 7.34
CA ALA A 77 -2.96 -5.82 7.32
C ALA A 77 -3.78 -7.07 7.68
N ALA A 78 -3.40 -8.26 7.19
CA ALA A 78 -4.05 -9.51 7.55
C ALA A 78 -3.96 -9.82 9.05
N ILE A 79 -2.83 -9.50 9.70
CA ILE A 79 -2.68 -9.59 11.16
C ILE A 79 -3.68 -8.66 11.85
N ALA A 80 -3.75 -7.39 11.43
CA ALA A 80 -4.66 -6.41 12.02
C ALA A 80 -6.13 -6.82 11.85
N VAL A 81 -6.55 -7.20 10.64
CA VAL A 81 -7.91 -7.70 10.31
C VAL A 81 -8.29 -8.90 11.18
N THR A 82 -7.36 -9.83 11.37
CA THR A 82 -7.56 -11.01 12.22
C THR A 82 -7.67 -10.60 13.69
N ALA A 83 -6.79 -9.72 14.16
CA ALA A 83 -6.76 -9.25 15.55
C ALA A 83 -8.04 -8.49 15.93
N THR A 84 -8.67 -7.80 14.99
CA THR A 84 -9.95 -7.10 15.19
C THR A 84 -11.17 -8.01 14.97
N SER A 85 -10.98 -9.30 14.71
CA SER A 85 -12.08 -10.26 14.44
C SER A 85 -13.00 -9.83 13.29
N THR A 86 -12.42 -9.19 12.27
CA THR A 86 -13.15 -8.73 11.08
C THR A 86 -13.06 -9.76 9.95
N ILE A 87 -14.02 -9.74 9.02
CA ILE A 87 -14.13 -10.76 7.97
C ILE A 87 -13.28 -10.35 6.74
N PRO A 88 -12.18 -11.06 6.41
CA PRO A 88 -11.27 -10.67 5.33
C PRO A 88 -11.91 -10.53 3.95
N GLN A 89 -12.97 -11.29 3.69
CA GLN A 89 -13.67 -11.32 2.40
C GLN A 89 -14.60 -10.11 2.20
N LEU A 90 -14.97 -9.39 3.28
CA LEU A 90 -15.94 -8.29 3.21
C LEU A 90 -15.23 -6.93 3.09
N GLY A 91 -14.69 -6.65 1.90
CA GLY A 91 -14.16 -5.32 1.58
C GLY A 91 -15.24 -4.30 1.19
N PHE A 92 -14.81 -3.04 1.10
CA PHE A 92 -15.62 -1.88 0.73
C PHE A 92 -15.16 -1.24 -0.59
N ILE A 93 -13.88 -1.36 -0.96
CA ILE A 93 -13.34 -0.84 -2.23
C ILE A 93 -12.96 -2.00 -3.17
N HIS A 94 -12.26 -3.01 -2.66
CA HIS A 94 -11.95 -4.21 -3.42
C HIS A 94 -13.11 -5.21 -3.44
N GLU A 95 -13.22 -5.94 -4.55
CA GLU A 95 -14.23 -6.98 -4.79
C GLU A 95 -13.59 -8.39 -5.00
N ASP A 96 -12.33 -8.57 -4.60
CA ASP A 96 -11.63 -9.86 -4.65
C ASP A 96 -12.22 -10.86 -3.63
N ALA A 97 -12.58 -12.05 -4.11
CA ALA A 97 -13.30 -13.07 -3.35
C ALA A 97 -12.58 -13.57 -2.09
N GLY A 98 -11.25 -13.44 -1.99
CA GLY A 98 -10.48 -14.02 -0.87
C GLY A 98 -10.11 -13.06 0.26
N HIS A 99 -9.70 -11.84 -0.08
CA HIS A 99 -8.96 -10.95 0.84
C HIS A 99 -9.29 -9.45 0.67
N SER A 100 -10.48 -9.12 0.15
CA SER A 100 -10.85 -7.73 -0.15
C SER A 100 -10.62 -6.75 1.00
N PHE A 101 -10.99 -7.08 2.24
CA PHE A 101 -10.80 -6.16 3.37
C PHE A 101 -9.32 -6.00 3.76
N VAL A 102 -8.50 -7.04 3.58
CA VAL A 102 -7.05 -6.95 3.78
C VAL A 102 -6.42 -5.99 2.77
N LEU A 103 -6.79 -6.09 1.50
CA LEU A 103 -6.31 -5.19 0.44
C LEU A 103 -6.75 -3.75 0.69
N ASP A 104 -8.00 -3.58 1.13
CA ASP A 104 -8.56 -2.29 1.51
C ASP A 104 -7.73 -1.55 2.56
N ILE A 105 -7.35 -2.27 3.64
CA ILE A 105 -6.53 -1.74 4.74
C ILE A 105 -5.07 -1.55 4.31
N ALA A 106 -4.49 -2.49 3.57
CA ALA A 106 -3.10 -2.39 3.11
C ALA A 106 -2.87 -1.14 2.24
N ASP A 107 -3.84 -0.81 1.38
CA ASP A 107 -3.76 0.34 0.48
C ASP A 107 -3.76 1.70 1.20
N LEU A 108 -4.25 1.77 2.45
CA LEU A 108 -4.12 2.98 3.27
C LEU A 108 -2.65 3.38 3.49
N TYR A 109 -1.73 2.41 3.39
CA TYR A 109 -0.30 2.58 3.66
C TYR A 109 0.55 2.58 2.39
N ARG A 110 -0.08 2.69 1.21
CA ARG A 110 0.64 2.63 -0.07
C ARG A 110 1.64 3.77 -0.22
N ASP A 111 1.21 5.01 -0.01
CA ASP A 111 2.09 6.19 -0.10
C ASP A 111 3.02 6.34 1.10
N ALA A 112 2.53 6.06 2.32
CA ALA A 112 3.31 6.26 3.54
C ALA A 112 4.40 5.19 3.77
N VAL A 113 4.18 3.95 3.31
CA VAL A 113 5.05 2.80 3.61
C VAL A 113 5.51 2.07 2.36
N ILE A 114 4.59 1.61 1.50
CA ILE A 114 4.94 0.72 0.38
C ILE A 114 5.87 1.41 -0.62
N ILE A 115 5.47 2.57 -1.16
CA ILE A 115 6.23 3.30 -2.19
C ILE A 115 7.62 3.72 -1.67
N PRO A 116 7.74 4.37 -0.49
CA PRO A 116 9.05 4.78 0.02
C PRO A 116 9.96 3.59 0.26
N CYS A 117 9.45 2.49 0.79
CA CYS A 117 10.25 1.30 1.06
C CYS A 117 10.75 0.65 -0.23
N ALA A 118 9.85 0.45 -1.19
CA ALA A 118 10.19 -0.14 -2.48
C ALA A 118 11.24 0.68 -3.23
N PHE A 119 11.05 2.00 -3.29
CA PHE A 119 11.94 2.86 -4.06
C PHE A 119 13.31 3.02 -3.39
N LYS A 120 13.37 3.09 -2.06
CA LYS A 120 14.65 3.04 -1.32
C LYS A 120 15.39 1.71 -1.54
N ALA A 121 14.67 0.60 -1.57
CA ALA A 121 15.26 -0.70 -1.86
C ALA A 121 15.80 -0.75 -3.30
N ALA A 122 15.03 -0.29 -4.29
CA ALA A 122 15.47 -0.21 -5.68
C ALA A 122 16.73 0.66 -5.85
N ARG A 123 16.76 1.83 -5.18
CA ARG A 123 17.94 2.70 -5.16
C ARG A 123 19.17 2.01 -4.57
N ARG A 124 18.99 1.30 -3.45
CA ARG A 124 20.07 0.56 -2.79
C ARG A 124 20.63 -0.55 -3.68
N ILE A 125 19.77 -1.32 -4.36
CA ILE A 125 20.22 -2.35 -5.31
C ILE A 125 20.96 -1.72 -6.49
N HIS A 126 20.51 -0.56 -6.98
CA HIS A 126 21.24 0.15 -8.02
C HIS A 126 22.66 0.53 -7.59
N GLU A 127 22.84 0.97 -6.33
CA GLU A 127 24.15 1.28 -5.75
C GLU A 127 24.96 0.02 -5.37
N HIS A 128 24.29 -1.10 -5.10
CA HIS A 128 24.89 -2.37 -4.66
C HIS A 128 24.29 -3.56 -5.44
N PRO A 129 24.67 -3.78 -6.72
CA PRO A 129 24.01 -4.76 -7.59
C PRO A 129 24.09 -6.23 -7.14
N GLY A 130 24.99 -6.55 -6.19
CA GLY A 130 25.11 -7.90 -5.62
C GLY A 130 24.08 -8.23 -4.54
N GLU A 131 23.29 -7.26 -4.09
CA GLU A 131 22.23 -7.49 -3.11
C GLU A 131 20.95 -8.07 -3.76
N ASN A 132 20.16 -8.79 -2.98
CA ASN A 132 18.90 -9.38 -3.45
C ASN A 132 17.72 -8.43 -3.18
N ILE A 133 16.99 -8.03 -4.23
CA ILE A 133 15.91 -7.04 -4.16
C ILE A 133 14.78 -7.46 -3.20
N GLU A 134 14.38 -8.73 -3.21
CA GLU A 134 13.35 -9.24 -2.30
C GLU A 134 13.78 -9.08 -0.84
N ARG A 135 14.95 -9.63 -0.49
CA ARG A 135 15.49 -9.59 0.87
C ARG A 135 15.65 -8.16 1.35
N THR A 136 16.25 -7.30 0.53
CA THR A 136 16.48 -5.90 0.88
C THR A 136 15.16 -5.17 1.10
N THR A 137 14.18 -5.36 0.21
CA THR A 137 12.86 -4.75 0.36
C THR A 137 12.14 -5.23 1.61
N ARG A 138 12.04 -6.55 1.83
CA ARG A 138 11.31 -7.12 2.98
C ARG A 138 11.91 -6.69 4.32
N ARG A 139 13.24 -6.62 4.43
CA ARG A 139 13.91 -6.15 5.66
C ARG A 139 13.63 -4.67 5.92
N LEU A 140 13.68 -3.84 4.88
CA LEU A 140 13.41 -2.42 5.00
C LEU A 140 11.95 -2.17 5.38
N THR A 141 11.00 -2.82 4.70
CA THR A 141 9.57 -2.73 5.02
C THR A 141 9.29 -3.23 6.42
N GLY A 142 9.82 -4.40 6.81
CA GLY A 142 9.64 -4.95 8.17
C GLY A 142 10.17 -4.02 9.26
N LYS A 143 11.32 -3.37 9.03
CA LYS A 143 11.86 -2.36 9.94
C LYS A 143 10.91 -1.17 10.06
N VAL A 144 10.39 -0.64 8.94
CA VAL A 144 9.44 0.49 8.96
C VAL A 144 8.14 0.13 9.68
N LEU A 145 7.59 -1.07 9.43
CA LEU A 145 6.38 -1.56 10.11
C LEU A 145 6.56 -1.57 11.64
N SER A 146 7.74 -1.99 12.11
CA SER A 146 8.09 -2.01 13.53
C SER A 146 8.33 -0.61 14.09
N ASP A 147 9.20 0.18 13.44
CA ASP A 147 9.63 1.49 13.94
C ASP A 147 8.46 2.49 14.00
N GLN A 148 7.48 2.35 13.11
CA GLN A 148 6.31 3.24 13.03
C GLN A 148 5.05 2.68 13.69
N ASN A 149 5.10 1.51 14.32
CA ASN A 149 3.94 0.85 14.92
C ASN A 149 2.74 0.70 13.96
N VAL A 150 3.01 0.30 12.71
CA VAL A 150 2.01 0.27 11.64
C VAL A 150 0.86 -0.71 11.93
N ILE A 151 1.14 -1.88 12.51
CA ILE A 151 0.09 -2.87 12.83
C ILE A 151 -0.85 -2.33 13.94
N PRO A 152 -0.35 -1.79 15.07
CA PRO A 152 -1.20 -1.08 16.02
C PRO A 152 -2.05 0.01 15.37
N GLU A 153 -1.48 0.84 14.48
CA GLU A 153 -2.23 1.87 13.77
C GLU A 153 -3.33 1.28 12.87
N MET A 154 -3.05 0.18 12.15
CA MET A 154 -4.04 -0.53 11.34
C MET A 154 -5.23 -1.00 12.20
N ILE A 155 -4.96 -1.53 13.39
CA ILE A 155 -6.01 -1.98 14.33
C ILE A 155 -6.91 -0.81 14.73
N GLU A 156 -6.33 0.32 15.12
CA GLU A 156 -7.11 1.51 15.51
C GLU A 156 -7.91 2.08 14.33
N ARG A 157 -7.34 2.10 13.12
CA ARG A 157 -8.08 2.49 11.91
C ARG A 157 -9.25 1.57 11.59
N ILE A 158 -9.09 0.25 11.76
CA ILE A 158 -10.18 -0.71 11.55
C ILE A 158 -11.31 -0.47 12.57
N LYS A 159 -10.99 -0.27 13.85
CA LYS A 159 -11.98 0.04 14.89
C LYS A 159 -12.75 1.31 14.56
N ALA A 160 -12.04 2.41 14.27
CA ALA A 160 -12.65 3.69 13.90
C ALA A 160 -13.58 3.55 12.69
N LEU A 161 -13.16 2.79 11.67
CA LEU A 161 -13.95 2.56 10.47
C LEU A 161 -15.28 1.84 10.77
N ILE A 162 -15.26 0.82 11.62
CA ILE A 162 -16.40 -0.07 11.91
C ILE A 162 -17.33 0.55 12.94
N GLU A 163 -16.79 1.07 14.03
CA GLU A 163 -17.54 1.75 15.10
C GLU A 163 -18.10 3.09 14.63
N GLY A 164 -17.47 3.65 13.59
CA GLY A 164 -17.91 4.86 12.92
C GLY A 164 -17.54 6.15 13.64
N HIS A 165 -16.48 6.10 14.44
CA HIS A 165 -15.81 7.23 15.04
C HIS A 165 -14.93 7.97 14.02
N ASP A 166 -14.79 9.29 14.18
CA ASP A 166 -13.93 10.14 13.35
C ASP A 166 -12.48 10.14 13.85
#